data_AF-A0A662LBE3-F1
#
_entry.id   AF-A0A662LBE3-F1
#
_cell.length_a   1.000
_cell.length_b   1.000
_cell.length_c   1.000
_cell.angle_alpha   90.00
_cell.angle_beta   90.00
_cell.angle_gamma   90.00
#
_symmetry.space_group_name_H-M   'P 1'
#
loop_
_entity.id
_entity.type
_entity.pdbx_description
1 polymer ?
#
loop_
_entity_poly.entity_id
_entity_poly.type
_entity_poly.pdbx_seq_one_letter_code
_entity_poly.pdbx_strand_id
1 'polypeptide(L)' 'MKEKKIEKLRDKIEDLNEMRAMIKEDLEDLEKRKEEMPEKKYMKLKQKYEKKLEKIRDKIKELEEKLRQLKG' A
#
# COMPACT_ATOMS: atom_id res chain seq x y z
N MET A 1 -27.65 8.42 2.64
CA MET A 1 -26.95 7.10 2.54
C MET A 1 -25.73 7.14 1.62
N LYS A 2 -25.74 7.94 0.55
CA LYS A 2 -24.63 8.09 -0.41
C LYS A 2 -23.39 8.75 0.24
N GLU A 3 -23.54 9.83 1.02
CA GLU A 3 -22.46 10.44 1.82
C GLU A 3 -21.70 9.42 2.68
N LYS A 4 -22.42 8.67 3.53
CA LYS A 4 -21.81 7.70 4.46
C LYS A 4 -21.02 6.60 3.74
N LYS A 5 -21.39 6.26 2.50
CA LYS A 5 -20.62 5.31 1.68
C LYS A 5 -19.36 5.94 1.11
N ILE A 6 -19.42 7.21 0.71
CA ILE A 6 -18.28 7.98 0.20
C ILE A 6 -17.25 8.19 1.33
N GLU A 7 -17.71 8.56 2.53
CA GLU A 7 -16.88 8.73 3.72
C GLU A 7 -16.12 7.44 4.06
N LYS A 8 -16.83 6.31 4.21
CA LYS A 8 -16.20 5.00 4.45
C LYS A 8 -15.17 4.57 3.40
N LEU A 9 -15.37 4.98 2.14
CA LEU A 9 -14.39 4.70 1.08
C LEU A 9 -13.16 5.60 1.20
N ARG A 10 -13.32 6.86 1.61
CA ARG A 10 -12.21 7.78 1.89
C ARG A 10 -11.38 7.29 3.07
N ASP A 11 -12.02 6.96 4.19
CA ASP A 11 -11.34 6.46 5.38
C ASP A 11 -10.50 5.23 5.02
N LYS A 12 -11.08 4.30 4.25
CA LYS A 12 -10.36 3.10 3.80
C LYS A 12 -9.20 3.40 2.85
N ILE A 13 -9.31 4.42 2.01
CA ILE A 13 -8.22 4.86 1.13
C ILE A 13 -7.10 5.50 1.97
N GLU A 14 -7.45 6.26 3.00
CA GLU A 14 -6.50 6.86 3.94
C GLU A 14 -5.72 5.79 4.71
N ASP A 15 -6.43 4.82 5.32
CA ASP A 15 -5.81 3.66 5.98
C ASP A 15 -4.82 2.93 5.06
N LEU A 16 -5.23 2.68 3.80
CA LEU A 16 -4.38 2.01 2.83
C LEU A 16 -3.17 2.86 2.42
N ASN A 17 -3.29 4.18 2.39
CA ASN A 17 -2.17 5.08 2.12
C ASN A 17 -1.17 5.12 3.28
N GLU A 18 -1.64 5.11 4.53
CA GLU A 18 -0.78 4.96 5.70
C GLU A 18 -0.03 3.62 5.67
N MET A 19 -0.75 2.53 5.40
CA MET A 19 -0.12 1.21 5.23
C MET A 19 0.91 1.19 4.11
N ARG A 20 0.63 1.88 3.00
CA ARG A 20 1.57 2.02 1.88
C ARG A 20 2.81 2.80 2.29
N ALA A 21 2.67 3.84 3.11
CA ALA A 21 3.79 4.64 3.61
C ALA A 21 4.69 3.79 4.52
N MET A 22 4.11 3.07 5.49
CA MET A 22 4.85 2.17 6.37
C MET A 22 5.66 1.11 5.60
N ILE A 23 5.07 0.49 4.57
CA ILE A 23 5.79 -0.50 3.75
C ILE A 23 6.93 0.12 2.94
N LYS A 24 6.82 1.39 2.55
CA LYS A 24 7.92 2.10 1.88
C LYS A 24 9.06 2.36 2.87
N GLU A 25 8.75 2.78 4.09
CA GLU A 25 9.76 2.94 5.13
C GLU A 25 10.47 1.61 5.44
N ASP A 26 9.71 0.51 5.56
CA ASP A 26 10.27 -0.85 5.71
C ASP A 26 11.23 -1.22 4.54
N LEU A 27 10.89 -0.81 3.31
CA LEU A 27 11.73 -1.05 2.13
C LEU A 27 13.00 -0.20 2.15
N GLU A 28 12.90 1.07 2.55
CA GLU A 28 14.06 1.96 2.70
C GLU A 28 15.01 1.45 3.78
N ASP A 29 14.48 0.97 4.91
CA ASP A 29 15.28 0.39 5.98
C ASP A 29 15.89 -0.95 5.59
N LEU A 30 15.16 -1.77 4.82
CA LEU A 30 15.72 -2.99 4.22
C LEU A 30 16.89 -2.67 3.27
N GLU A 31 16.79 -1.59 2.49
CA GLU A 31 17.84 -1.16 1.57
C GLU A 31 19.09 -0.68 2.32
N LYS A 32 18.93 0.10 3.40
CA LYS A 32 20.04 0.54 4.26
C LYS A 32 20.81 -0.63 4.86
N ARG A 33 20.12 -1.73 5.17
CA ARG A 33 20.69 -2.90 5.85
C ARG A 33 21.00 -4.06 4.90
N LYS A 34 20.98 -3.85 3.58
CA LYS A 34 21.18 -4.92 2.60
C LYS A 34 22.50 -5.67 2.74
N GLU A 35 23.55 -4.98 3.21
CA GLU A 35 24.89 -5.55 3.42
C GLU A 35 24.99 -6.36 4.71
N GLU A 36 24.06 -6.18 5.65
CA GLU A 36 24.01 -6.92 6.93
C GLU A 36 23.39 -8.32 6.78
N MET A 37 22.94 -8.70 5.58
CA MET A 37 22.25 -9.96 5.36
C MET A 37 22.65 -10.63 4.04
N PRO A 38 22.47 -11.96 3.92
CA PRO A 38 22.71 -12.64 2.65
C PRO A 38 21.81 -12.07 1.56
N GLU A 39 22.38 -11.86 0.36
CA GLU A 39 21.67 -11.32 -0.81
C GLU A 39 20.35 -12.05 -1.09
N LYS A 40 20.37 -13.38 -1.02
CA LYS A 40 19.17 -14.21 -1.20
C LYS A 40 18.07 -13.89 -0.18
N LYS A 41 18.42 -13.54 1.06
CA LYS A 41 17.46 -13.15 2.10
C LYS A 41 16.93 -11.74 1.83
N TYR A 42 17.79 -10.80 1.46
CA TYR A 42 17.40 -9.45 1.05
C TYR A 42 16.41 -9.49 -0.11
N MET A 43 16.73 -10.21 -1.19
CA MET A 43 15.87 -10.30 -2.39
C MET A 43 14.49 -10.88 -2.07
N LYS A 44 14.41 -11.91 -1.20
CA LYS A 44 13.13 -12.48 -0.75
C LYS A 44 12.29 -11.46 0.04
N LEU A 45 12.92 -10.70 0.94
CA LEU A 45 12.24 -9.68 1.73
C LEU A 45 11.76 -8.52 0.86
N LYS A 46 12.62 -8.06 -0.06
CA LYS A 46 12.30 -7.02 -1.03
C LYS A 46 11.08 -7.41 -1.88
N GLN A 47 11.11 -8.58 -2.51
CA GLN A 47 9.98 -9.08 -3.29
C GLN A 47 8.69 -9.19 -2.47
N LYS A 48 8.78 -9.60 -1.20
CA LYS A 48 7.62 -9.69 -0.30
C LYS A 48 7.01 -8.30 -0.06
N TYR A 49 7.83 -7.29 0.20
CA TYR A 49 7.36 -5.92 0.42
C TYR A 49 6.84 -5.27 -0.86
N GLU A 50 7.54 -5.44 -1.99
CA GLU A 50 7.08 -4.96 -3.30
C GLU A 50 5.71 -5.55 -3.67
N LYS A 51 5.51 -6.86 -3.46
CA LYS A 51 4.21 -7.52 -3.70
C LYS A 51 3.11 -7.01 -2.77
N LYS A 52 3.41 -6.68 -1.51
CA LYS A 52 2.44 -6.05 -0.61
C LYS A 52 2.08 -4.64 -1.09
N LEU A 53 3.09 -3.87 -1.50
CA LEU A 53 2.93 -2.51 -1.99
C LEU A 53 2.06 -2.47 -3.26
N GLU A 54 2.29 -3.38 -4.19
CA GLU A 54 1.48 -3.55 -5.41
C GLU A 54 0.01 -3.83 -5.06
N LYS A 55 -0.25 -4.81 -4.19
CA LYS A 55 -1.63 -5.14 -3.75
C LYS A 55 -2.36 -3.94 -3.13
N ILE A 56 -1.65 -3.14 -2.34
CA ILE A 56 -2.23 -1.94 -1.73
C ILE A 56 -2.53 -0.88 -2.78
N ARG A 57 -1.62 -0.66 -3.75
CA ARG A 57 -1.83 0.27 -4.87
C ARG A 57 -3.06 -0.12 -5.68
N ASP A 58 -3.20 -1.40 -6.02
CA ASP A 58 -4.37 -1.89 -6.76
C ASP A 58 -5.66 -1.69 -5.95
N LYS A 59 -5.60 -1.95 -4.64
CA LYS A 59 -6.76 -1.74 -3.76
C LYS A 59 -7.17 -0.28 -3.66
N ILE A 60 -6.22 0.64 -3.55
CA ILE A 60 -6.49 2.08 -3.56
C ILE A 60 -7.16 2.46 -4.89
N LYS A 61 -6.59 2.02 -6.02
CA LYS A 61 -7.14 2.32 -7.34
C LYS A 61 -8.59 1.82 -7.50
N GLU A 62 -8.89 0.58 -7.09
CA GLU A 62 -10.26 0.05 -7.09
C GLU A 62 -11.22 0.90 -6.25
N LEU A 63 -10.77 1.38 -5.08
CA LEU A 63 -11.61 2.19 -4.19
C LEU A 63 -11.81 3.60 -4.76
N GLU A 64 -10.80 4.19 -5.37
CA GLU A 64 -10.90 5.48 -6.07
C GLU A 64 -11.84 5.42 -7.27
N GLU A 65 -11.81 4.33 -8.04
CA GLU A 65 -12.76 4.09 -9.14
C GLU A 65 -14.20 3.97 -8.62
N LYS A 66 -14.41 3.22 -7.53
CA LYS A 66 -15.73 3.16 -6.87
C LYS A 66 -16.18 4.51 -6.35
N LEU A 67 -15.27 5.29 -5.77
CA LEU A 67 -15.54 6.65 -5.29
C LEU A 67 -15.95 7.56 -6.45
N ARG A 68 -15.28 7.46 -7.61
CA ARG A 68 -15.63 8.19 -8.83
C ARG A 68 -17.02 7.81 -9.34
N GLN A 69 -17.34 6.52 -9.41
CA GLN A 69 -18.66 6.05 -9.82
C GLN A 69 -19.78 6.52 -8.88
N LEU A 70 -19.49 6.66 -7.59
CA LEU A 70 -20.44 7.22 -6.63
C LEU A 70 -20.54 8.74 -6.69
N LYS A 71 -19.58 9.46 -7.28
CA LYS A 71 -19.65 10.92 -7.41
C LYS A 71 -20.26 11.37 -8.74
N GLY A 72 -20.15 10.54 -9.77
CA GLY A 72 -21.01 10.60 -10.95
C GLY A 72 -22.46 10.30 -10.62
#